data_AF-A0A1I2YJK0-F1
#
_entry.id   AF-A0A1I2YJK0-F1
#
_cell.length_a   1.000
_cell.length_b   1.000
_cell.length_c   1.000
_cell.angle_alpha   90.00
_cell.angle_beta   90.00
_cell.angle_gamma   90.00
#
_symmetry.space_group_name_H-M   'P 1'
#
loop_
_entity.id
_entity.type
_entity.pdbx_description
1 polymer ?
#
loop_
_entity_poly.entity_id
_entity_poly.type
_entity_poly.pdbx_seq_one_letter_code
_entity_poly.pdbx_strand_id
1 'polypeptide(L)'
;MPIDTKIYDAVRDKDGTVLQTARDIKTTVNNGYNNNGKSLSATYDKANAAADATYIRNQQLPDLSNKIANLEANITNINNTIASDTTPPAVDWATVSGATATGGSSISIVITATDNVSSSLQYSINGSTYAALPAKGKVSAPVTSSGPNAITVSVKDEAGNVGSKTKTVWKLN
;
A
#
# COMPACT_ATOMS: atom_id res chain seq x y z
N MET A 1 -1.67 64.00 53.59
CA MET A 1 -0.69 64.74 52.75
C MET A 1 -0.36 63.89 51.53
N PRO A 2 -0.32 64.46 50.32
CA PRO A 2 -0.22 63.71 49.07
C PRO A 2 1.22 63.34 48.70
N ILE A 3 1.30 62.34 47.83
CA ILE A 3 2.44 61.53 47.42
C ILE A 3 3.45 62.32 46.57
N ASP A 4 4.73 62.26 46.95
CA ASP A 4 5.87 62.70 46.14
C ASP A 4 6.06 61.75 44.95
N THR A 5 5.58 62.18 43.79
CA THR A 5 5.77 61.47 42.53
C THR A 5 7.06 61.97 41.91
N LYS A 6 8.18 61.27 42.16
CA LYS A 6 9.45 61.54 41.47
C LYS A 6 9.27 61.28 39.97
N ILE A 7 9.02 62.35 39.22
CA ILE A 7 9.15 62.37 37.77
C ILE A 7 10.65 62.34 37.48
N TYR A 8 11.12 61.27 36.84
CA TYR A 8 12.47 61.23 36.27
C TYR A 8 12.53 62.22 35.09
N ASP A 9 12.87 63.47 35.39
CA ASP A 9 13.10 64.49 34.38
C ASP A 9 14.32 64.10 33.53
N ALA A 10 14.13 64.02 32.20
CA ALA A 10 15.24 63.82 31.27
C ALA A 10 16.31 64.90 31.45
N VAL A 11 17.59 64.54 31.29
CA VAL A 11 18.70 65.51 31.34
C VAL A 11 18.49 66.54 30.22
N ARG A 12 18.14 67.77 30.60
CA ARG A 12 17.93 68.92 29.72
C ARG A 12 19.22 69.75 29.68
N ASP A 13 19.54 70.34 28.53
CA ASP A 13 20.62 71.31 28.42
C ASP A 13 20.25 72.63 29.12
N LYS A 14 21.19 73.58 29.17
CA LYS A 14 21.02 74.90 29.81
C LYS A 14 19.87 75.73 29.23
N ASP A 15 19.37 75.37 28.04
CA ASP A 15 18.30 76.06 27.33
C ASP A 15 16.95 75.31 27.46
N GLY A 16 16.90 74.26 28.28
CA GLY A 16 15.69 73.49 28.60
C GLY A 16 15.35 72.42 27.55
N THR A 17 16.17 72.23 26.51
CA THR A 17 15.97 71.19 25.49
C THR A 17 16.58 69.87 25.93
N VAL A 18 15.95 68.75 25.54
CA VAL A 18 16.50 67.41 25.83
C VAL A 18 17.87 67.29 25.20
N LEU A 19 18.89 66.96 26.00
CA LEU A 19 20.27 66.84 25.55
C LEU A 19 20.34 65.94 24.32
N GLN A 20 21.08 66.35 23.27
CA GLN A 20 21.12 65.65 21.96
C GLN A 20 21.30 64.14 22.12
N THR A 21 22.20 63.73 23.01
CA THR A 21 22.46 62.34 23.36
C THR A 21 21.22 61.57 23.79
N ALA A 22 20.30 62.18 24.54
CA ALA A 22 19.06 61.53 24.96
C ALA A 22 18.03 61.41 23.80
N ARG A 23 18.04 62.35 22.84
CA ARG A 23 17.26 62.20 21.59
C ARG A 23 17.79 61.08 20.72
N ASP A 24 19.11 60.98 20.61
CA ASP A 24 19.79 59.93 19.86
C ASP A 24 19.51 58.56 20.49
N ILE A 25 19.60 58.45 21.82
CA ILE A 25 19.24 57.22 22.55
C ILE A 25 17.76 56.86 22.33
N LYS A 26 16.83 57.81 22.45
CA LYS A 26 15.40 57.55 22.20
C LYS A 26 15.15 57.06 20.78
N THR A 27 15.86 57.62 19.80
CA THR A 27 15.76 57.22 18.39
C THR A 27 16.33 55.82 18.19
N THR A 28 17.50 55.51 18.76
CA THR A 28 18.12 54.18 18.71
C THR A 28 17.25 53.12 19.39
N VAL A 29 16.64 53.41 20.54
CA VAL A 29 15.73 52.49 21.24
C VAL A 29 14.45 52.28 20.43
N ASN A 30 13.84 53.31 19.86
CA ASN A 30 12.65 53.17 19.01
C ASN A 30 12.96 52.39 17.73
N ASN A 31 14.10 52.65 17.10
CA ASN A 31 14.56 51.89 15.93
C ASN A 31 14.84 50.43 16.30
N GLY A 32 15.45 50.19 17.46
CA GLY A 32 15.64 48.86 18.03
C GLY A 32 14.30 48.15 18.28
N TYR A 33 13.32 48.81 18.89
CA TYR A 33 11.99 48.25 19.13
C TYR A 33 11.23 47.92 17.83
N ASN A 34 11.30 48.81 16.84
CA ASN A 34 10.62 48.64 15.55
C ASN A 34 11.32 47.61 14.64
N ASN A 35 12.64 47.44 14.76
CA ASN A 35 13.42 46.49 13.95
C ASN A 35 13.64 45.13 14.63
N ASN A 36 13.71 45.04 15.97
CA ASN A 36 13.80 43.79 16.73
C ASN A 36 12.45 43.22 17.19
N GLY A 37 11.34 43.96 17.08
CA GLY A 37 10.00 43.45 17.39
C GLY A 37 9.43 42.50 16.32
N LYS A 38 9.88 42.63 15.07
CA LYS A 38 9.74 41.59 14.03
C LYS A 38 10.99 40.72 14.06
N SER A 39 11.08 39.90 15.10
CA SER A 39 12.25 39.10 15.45
C SER A 39 12.97 38.52 14.22
N LEU A 40 14.28 38.73 14.11
CA LEU A 40 15.15 38.06 13.13
C LEU A 40 14.94 36.53 13.14
N SER A 41 14.56 35.95 14.29
CA SER A 41 14.12 34.55 14.39
C SER A 41 12.89 34.28 13.53
N ALA A 42 11.85 35.11 13.58
CA ALA A 42 10.65 34.96 12.77
C ALA A 42 10.91 35.12 11.25
N THR A 43 11.95 35.85 10.84
CA THR A 43 12.37 35.94 9.44
C THR A 43 13.20 34.73 9.02
N TYR A 44 14.11 34.26 9.88
CA TYR A 44 14.91 33.05 9.67
C TYR A 44 14.04 31.80 9.61
N ASP A 45 13.08 31.66 10.54
CA ASP A 45 12.12 30.56 10.59
C ASP A 45 11.22 30.55 9.35
N LYS A 46 10.80 31.73 8.86
CA LYS A 46 10.05 31.86 7.60
C LYS A 46 10.88 31.54 6.37
N ALA A 47 12.17 31.90 6.35
CA ALA A 47 13.06 31.60 5.24
C ALA A 47 13.34 30.10 5.12
N ASN A 48 13.58 29.41 6.24
CA ASN A 48 13.72 27.96 6.28
C ASN A 48 12.42 27.26 5.89
N ALA A 49 11.28 27.69 6.44
CA ALA A 49 9.98 27.15 6.04
C ALA A 49 9.67 27.36 4.54
N ALA A 50 10.09 28.50 3.97
CA ALA A 50 9.93 28.78 2.54
C ALA A 50 10.85 27.91 1.67
N ALA A 51 12.08 27.66 2.11
CA ALA A 51 13.01 26.74 1.45
C ALA A 51 12.48 25.30 1.47
N ASP A 52 12.02 24.83 2.63
CA ASP A 52 11.41 23.51 2.80
C ASP A 52 10.16 23.37 1.92
N ALA A 53 9.26 24.36 1.94
CA ALA A 53 8.07 24.37 1.09
C ALA A 53 8.40 24.40 -0.41
N THR A 54 9.53 24.98 -0.79
CA THR A 54 10.01 24.99 -2.18
C THR A 54 10.60 23.64 -2.57
N TYR A 55 11.38 23.02 -1.69
CA TYR A 55 11.93 21.67 -1.89
C TYR A 55 10.81 20.62 -2.00
N ILE A 56 9.82 20.68 -1.11
CA ILE A 56 8.65 19.81 -1.13
C ILE A 56 7.90 19.96 -2.47
N ARG A 57 7.59 21.19 -2.88
CA ARG A 57 6.79 21.44 -4.10
C ARG A 57 7.52 21.11 -5.39
N ASN A 58 8.82 21.43 -5.47
CA ASN A 58 9.55 21.32 -6.73
C ASN A 58 10.28 20.00 -6.90
N GLN A 59 10.51 19.24 -5.83
CA GLN A 59 11.22 17.96 -5.90
C GLN A 59 10.39 16.81 -5.34
N GLN A 60 10.01 16.85 -4.07
CA GLN A 60 9.35 15.69 -3.44
C GLN A 60 7.97 15.38 -4.03
N LEU A 61 7.14 16.40 -4.30
CA LEU A 61 5.83 16.19 -4.89
C LEU A 61 5.93 15.63 -6.33
N PRO A 62 6.75 16.21 -7.24
CA PRO A 62 7.00 15.61 -8.55
C PRO A 62 7.53 14.18 -8.48
N ASP A 63 8.47 13.89 -7.58
CA ASP A 63 9.02 12.53 -7.41
C ASP A 63 7.94 11.54 -6.97
N LEU A 64 7.06 11.94 -6.05
CA LEU A 64 5.92 11.15 -5.62
C LEU A 64 4.93 10.95 -6.77
N SER A 65 4.61 12.00 -7.53
CA SER A 65 3.76 11.91 -8.73
C SER A 65 4.33 10.92 -9.75
N ASN A 66 5.64 10.95 -10.00
CA ASN A 66 6.30 10.01 -10.90
C ASN A 66 6.24 8.57 -10.37
N LYS A 67 6.44 8.36 -9.07
CA LYS A 67 6.30 7.04 -8.44
C LYS A 67 4.87 6.50 -8.56
N ILE A 68 3.86 7.36 -8.37
CA ILE A 68 2.45 7.00 -8.52
C ILE A 68 2.16 6.59 -9.97
N ALA A 69 2.57 7.41 -10.95
CA ALA A 69 2.38 7.10 -12.36
C ALA A 69 3.04 5.76 -12.76
N ASN A 70 4.22 5.46 -12.23
CA ASN A 70 4.88 4.18 -12.46
C ASN A 70 4.13 3.01 -11.81
N LEU A 71 3.58 3.19 -10.61
CA LEU A 71 2.76 2.16 -9.96
C LEU A 71 1.46 1.91 -10.73
N GLU A 72 0.80 2.95 -11.22
CA GLU A 72 -0.40 2.85 -12.05
C GLU A 72 -0.12 2.12 -13.36
N ALA A 73 1.01 2.41 -14.02
CA ALA A 73 1.45 1.71 -15.22
C ALA A 73 1.73 0.22 -14.94
N ASN A 74 2.40 -0.10 -13.83
CA ASN A 74 2.68 -1.49 -13.44
C ASN A 74 1.39 -2.27 -13.16
N ILE A 75 0.43 -1.68 -12.43
CA ILE A 75 -0.87 -2.30 -12.15
C ILE A 75 -1.64 -2.55 -13.46
N THR A 76 -1.63 -1.56 -14.35
CA THR A 76 -2.28 -1.68 -15.67
C THR A 76 -1.66 -2.82 -16.48
N ASN A 77 -0.34 -2.93 -16.50
CA ASN A 77 0.36 -4.00 -17.20
C ASN A 77 0.03 -5.38 -16.62
N ILE A 78 0.03 -5.53 -15.29
CA ILE A 78 -0.36 -6.78 -14.62
C ILE A 78 -1.79 -7.19 -15.01
N ASN A 79 -2.73 -6.25 -14.91
CA ASN A 79 -4.13 -6.51 -15.27
C ASN A 79 -4.28 -6.89 -16.74
N ASN A 80 -3.57 -6.23 -17.65
CA ASN A 80 -3.61 -6.57 -19.07
C ASN A 80 -3.00 -7.94 -19.34
N THR A 81 -1.90 -8.31 -18.65
CA THR A 81 -1.30 -9.64 -18.78
C THR A 81 -2.25 -10.74 -18.33
N ILE A 82 -2.94 -10.56 -17.20
CA ILE A 82 -3.93 -11.54 -16.73
C ILE A 82 -5.16 -11.56 -17.65
N ALA A 83 -5.72 -10.40 -17.98
CA ALA A 83 -6.96 -10.32 -18.77
C ALA A 83 -6.81 -10.75 -20.23
N SER A 84 -5.58 -10.72 -20.77
CA SER A 84 -5.30 -11.21 -22.13
C SER A 84 -4.98 -12.71 -22.18
N ASP A 85 -4.84 -13.37 -21.03
CA ASP A 85 -4.63 -14.80 -20.99
C ASP A 85 -5.91 -15.56 -21.36
N THR A 86 -5.78 -16.44 -22.34
CA THR A 86 -6.87 -17.23 -22.91
C THR A 86 -6.58 -18.73 -22.86
N THR A 87 -5.47 -19.13 -22.23
CA THR A 87 -5.02 -20.52 -22.21
C THR A 87 -5.51 -21.18 -20.93
N PRO A 88 -6.28 -22.28 -21.00
CA PRO A 88 -6.65 -23.02 -19.81
C PRO A 88 -5.45 -23.73 -19.14
N PRO A 89 -5.45 -23.87 -17.81
CA PRO A 89 -4.44 -24.65 -17.10
C PRO A 89 -4.33 -26.09 -17.60
N ALA A 90 -3.11 -26.62 -17.68
CA ALA A 90 -2.89 -28.05 -17.86
C ALA A 90 -3.17 -28.76 -16.52
N VAL A 91 -4.08 -29.74 -16.54
CA VAL A 91 -4.52 -30.46 -15.32
C VAL A 91 -4.22 -31.95 -15.43
N ASP A 92 -3.61 -32.49 -14.39
CA ASP A 92 -3.61 -33.93 -14.11
C ASP A 92 -3.87 -34.20 -12.63
N TRP A 93 -4.23 -35.44 -12.30
CA TRP A 93 -4.35 -35.85 -10.91
C TRP A 93 -4.14 -37.35 -10.74
N ALA A 94 -3.63 -37.77 -9.60
CA ALA A 94 -3.47 -39.18 -9.25
C ALA A 94 -3.94 -39.43 -7.82
N THR A 95 -4.33 -40.65 -7.51
CA THR A 95 -4.59 -41.05 -6.12
C THR A 95 -3.26 -41.12 -5.36
N VAL A 96 -3.25 -40.76 -4.06
CA VAL A 96 -2.02 -40.60 -3.25
C VAL A 96 -1.13 -41.86 -3.23
N SER A 97 -1.69 -43.04 -3.51
CA SER A 97 -0.99 -44.32 -3.56
C SER A 97 -1.11 -45.07 -4.89
N GLY A 98 -1.63 -44.44 -5.95
CA GLY A 98 -1.99 -45.13 -7.19
C GLY A 98 -3.20 -46.08 -7.06
N ALA A 99 -3.92 -46.00 -5.93
CA ALA A 99 -5.17 -46.74 -5.73
C ALA A 99 -6.17 -46.46 -6.87
N THR A 100 -6.69 -47.52 -7.47
CA THR A 100 -7.76 -47.45 -8.49
C THR A 100 -9.13 -47.76 -7.91
N ALA A 101 -9.18 -48.20 -6.65
CA ALA A 101 -10.41 -48.54 -5.93
C ALA A 101 -10.36 -48.10 -4.46
N THR A 102 -11.54 -47.93 -3.85
CA THR A 102 -11.71 -47.63 -2.42
C THR A 102 -12.96 -48.31 -1.87
N GLY A 103 -12.95 -48.73 -0.60
CA GLY A 103 -14.17 -49.10 0.13
C GLY A 103 -14.86 -47.91 0.81
N GLY A 104 -14.19 -46.75 0.86
CA GLY A 104 -14.72 -45.54 1.49
C GLY A 104 -15.68 -44.75 0.60
N SER A 105 -16.33 -43.74 1.18
CA SER A 105 -17.13 -42.75 0.45
C SER A 105 -16.29 -41.63 -0.19
N SER A 106 -14.97 -41.68 -0.03
CA SER A 106 -14.03 -40.73 -0.62
C SER A 106 -12.67 -41.37 -0.85
N ILE A 107 -11.83 -40.69 -1.64
CA ILE A 107 -10.45 -41.07 -1.92
C ILE A 107 -9.55 -39.83 -1.93
N SER A 108 -8.35 -39.96 -1.38
CA SER A 108 -7.36 -38.88 -1.44
C SER A 108 -6.67 -38.86 -2.81
N ILE A 109 -6.68 -37.70 -3.45
CA ILE A 109 -6.01 -37.43 -4.71
C ILE A 109 -4.99 -36.30 -4.55
N VAL A 110 -4.03 -36.25 -5.46
CA VAL A 110 -3.06 -35.18 -5.65
C VAL A 110 -3.34 -34.57 -7.02
N ILE A 111 -3.71 -33.30 -7.04
CA ILE A 111 -3.90 -32.52 -8.25
C ILE A 111 -2.56 -31.85 -8.61
N THR A 112 -2.16 -31.98 -9.86
CA THR A 112 -1.04 -31.26 -10.44
C THR A 112 -1.60 -30.36 -11.53
N ALA A 113 -1.37 -29.06 -11.41
CA ALA A 113 -1.79 -28.11 -12.42
C ALA A 113 -0.72 -27.06 -12.66
N THR A 114 -0.60 -26.63 -13.92
CA THR A 114 0.34 -25.60 -14.35
C THR A 114 -0.34 -24.69 -15.35
N ASP A 115 0.01 -23.42 -15.32
CA ASP A 115 -0.51 -22.38 -16.20
C ASP A 115 0.64 -21.52 -16.74
N ASN A 116 0.44 -20.85 -17.87
CA ASN A 116 1.44 -20.01 -18.53
C ASN A 116 1.56 -18.61 -17.93
N VAL A 117 0.51 -18.07 -17.32
CA VAL A 117 0.51 -16.72 -16.72
C VAL A 117 0.21 -16.77 -15.23
N SER A 118 -0.82 -17.53 -14.85
CA SER A 118 -1.40 -17.49 -13.51
C SER A 118 -0.51 -18.17 -12.49
N SER A 119 -0.35 -17.49 -11.35
CA SER A 119 0.41 -18.00 -10.20
C SER A 119 -0.50 -18.66 -9.16
N SER A 120 -1.76 -18.26 -9.14
CA SER A 120 -2.78 -18.71 -8.19
C SER A 120 -3.87 -19.47 -8.93
N LEU A 121 -4.08 -20.73 -8.54
CA LEU A 121 -5.07 -21.61 -9.17
C LEU A 121 -6.17 -22.00 -8.18
N GLN A 122 -7.38 -22.16 -8.68
CA GLN A 122 -8.52 -22.67 -7.92
C GLN A 122 -8.97 -24.01 -8.50
N TYR A 123 -9.39 -24.96 -7.68
CA TYR A 123 -9.87 -26.26 -8.12
C TYR A 123 -11.33 -26.51 -7.75
N SER A 124 -11.98 -27.37 -8.50
CA SER A 124 -13.32 -27.92 -8.27
C SER A 124 -13.29 -29.42 -8.51
N ILE A 125 -14.04 -30.18 -7.73
CA ILE A 125 -14.22 -31.62 -7.93
C ILE A 125 -15.68 -31.86 -8.26
N ASN A 126 -15.95 -32.49 -9.41
CA ASN A 126 -17.29 -32.82 -9.89
C ASN A 126 -18.25 -31.61 -9.94
N GLY A 127 -17.72 -30.42 -10.25
CA GLY A 127 -18.52 -29.20 -10.33
C GLY A 127 -18.87 -28.57 -8.97
N SER A 128 -18.19 -28.94 -7.89
CA SER A 128 -18.28 -28.24 -6.61
C SER A 128 -17.86 -26.76 -6.74
N THR A 129 -18.13 -25.96 -5.70
CA THR A 129 -17.57 -24.61 -5.59
C THR A 129 -16.05 -24.65 -5.71
N TYR A 130 -15.49 -23.65 -6.40
CA TYR A 130 -14.05 -23.50 -6.53
C TYR A 130 -13.42 -23.12 -5.19
N ALA A 131 -12.30 -23.76 -4.86
CA ALA A 131 -11.47 -23.45 -3.70
C ALA A 131 -10.01 -23.28 -4.13
N ALA A 132 -9.20 -22.58 -3.34
CA ALA A 132 -7.78 -22.42 -3.63
C ALA A 132 -7.07 -23.79 -3.69
N LEU A 133 -6.25 -24.01 -4.74
CA LEU A 133 -5.48 -25.24 -4.88
C LEU A 133 -4.41 -25.31 -3.76
N PRO A 134 -4.41 -26.36 -2.91
CA PRO A 134 -3.40 -26.48 -1.87
C PRO A 134 -1.99 -26.61 -2.46
N ALA A 135 -0.96 -26.11 -1.77
CA ALA A 135 0.42 -26.11 -2.26
C ALA A 135 1.01 -27.50 -2.60
N LYS A 136 0.42 -28.58 -2.08
CA LYS A 136 0.79 -29.98 -2.40
C LYS A 136 -0.27 -30.71 -3.23
N GLY A 137 -1.31 -30.02 -3.69
CA GLY A 137 -2.40 -30.57 -4.51
C GLY A 137 -3.27 -31.63 -3.82
N LYS A 138 -3.00 -31.98 -2.57
CA LYS A 138 -3.67 -33.09 -1.88
C LYS A 138 -5.08 -32.66 -1.44
N VAL A 139 -6.08 -33.35 -1.97
CA VAL A 139 -7.50 -33.09 -1.70
C VAL A 139 -8.29 -34.40 -1.60
N SER A 140 -9.49 -34.35 -1.02
CA SER A 140 -10.40 -35.50 -0.94
C SER A 140 -11.45 -35.42 -2.04
N ALA A 141 -11.58 -36.47 -2.84
CA ALA A 141 -12.59 -36.59 -3.89
C ALA A 141 -13.71 -37.54 -3.45
N PRO A 142 -14.99 -37.20 -3.65
CA PRO A 142 -16.10 -38.05 -3.27
C PRO A 142 -16.22 -39.27 -4.19
N VAL A 143 -16.59 -40.41 -3.60
CA VAL A 143 -16.85 -41.69 -4.28
C VAL A 143 -18.16 -42.24 -3.71
N THR A 144 -19.28 -41.91 -4.33
CA THR A 144 -20.61 -42.06 -3.73
C THR A 144 -21.27 -43.38 -4.09
N SER A 145 -21.19 -43.80 -5.35
CA SER A 145 -21.87 -45.00 -5.87
C SER A 145 -20.97 -46.21 -5.83
N SER A 146 -21.52 -47.41 -5.55
CA SER A 146 -20.76 -48.64 -5.76
C SER A 146 -20.41 -48.80 -7.25
N GLY A 147 -19.24 -49.37 -7.54
CA GLY A 147 -18.75 -49.50 -8.91
C GLY A 147 -17.96 -48.27 -9.41
N PRO A 148 -17.96 -48.00 -10.72
CA PRO A 148 -17.13 -46.94 -11.29
C PRO A 148 -17.67 -45.55 -10.95
N ASN A 149 -16.80 -44.69 -10.41
CA ASN A 149 -17.09 -43.27 -10.15
C ASN A 149 -16.17 -42.42 -11.04
N ALA A 150 -16.76 -41.64 -11.94
CA ALA A 150 -16.03 -40.65 -12.70
C ALA A 150 -15.76 -39.43 -11.82
N ILE A 151 -14.47 -39.11 -11.60
CA ILE A 151 -14.04 -37.95 -10.85
C ILE A 151 -13.46 -36.96 -11.86
N THR A 152 -14.11 -35.82 -12.00
CA THR A 152 -13.66 -34.69 -12.82
C THR A 152 -13.04 -33.64 -11.90
N VAL A 153 -11.77 -33.37 -12.11
CA VAL A 153 -11.08 -32.24 -11.48
C VAL A 153 -11.01 -31.12 -12.50
N SER A 154 -11.53 -29.95 -12.14
CA SER A 154 -11.42 -28.72 -12.92
C SER A 154 -10.52 -27.74 -12.18
N VAL A 155 -9.63 -27.07 -12.89
CA VAL A 155 -8.75 -26.03 -12.34
C VAL A 155 -8.96 -24.76 -13.14
N LYS A 156 -9.20 -23.66 -12.42
CA LYS A 156 -9.44 -22.33 -12.94
C LYS A 156 -8.29 -21.41 -12.60
N ASP A 157 -7.86 -20.62 -13.56
CA ASP A 157 -6.79 -19.64 -13.45
C ASP A 157 -7.29 -18.26 -12.98
N GLU A 158 -6.41 -17.24 -12.99
CA GLU A 158 -6.76 -15.87 -12.57
C GLU A 158 -7.56 -15.11 -13.64
N ALA A 159 -7.41 -15.49 -14.91
CA ALA A 159 -8.16 -14.95 -16.06
C ALA A 159 -9.58 -15.53 -16.20
N GLY A 160 -9.86 -16.65 -15.52
CA GLY A 160 -11.11 -17.39 -15.55
C GLY A 160 -11.14 -18.58 -16.52
N ASN A 161 -10.03 -18.93 -17.19
CA ASN A 161 -9.96 -20.11 -18.04
C ASN A 161 -9.96 -21.40 -17.20
N VAL A 162 -10.57 -22.47 -17.72
CA VAL A 162 -10.76 -23.72 -16.98
C VAL A 162 -10.20 -24.90 -17.73
N GLY A 163 -9.17 -25.54 -17.16
CA GLY A 163 -8.68 -26.85 -17.57
C GLY A 163 -9.39 -27.95 -16.78
N SER A 164 -9.55 -29.15 -17.35
CA SER A 164 -10.20 -30.27 -16.63
C SER A 164 -9.64 -31.63 -17.01
N LYS A 165 -9.66 -32.56 -16.05
CA LYS A 165 -9.26 -33.95 -16.24
C LYS A 165 -10.20 -34.90 -15.49
N THR A 166 -10.73 -35.88 -16.21
CA THR A 166 -11.57 -36.95 -15.64
C THR A 166 -10.79 -38.27 -15.59
N LYS A 167 -10.82 -38.95 -14.45
CA LYS A 167 -10.40 -40.37 -14.30
C LYS A 167 -11.42 -41.11 -13.45
N THR A 168 -11.42 -42.44 -13.53
CA THR A 168 -12.37 -43.30 -12.82
C THR A 168 -11.72 -43.94 -11.60
N VAL A 169 -12.46 -43.96 -10.49
CA VAL A 169 -12.11 -44.74 -9.29
C VAL A 169 -13.25 -45.71 -9.00
N TRP A 170 -12.93 -46.95 -8.68
CA TRP A 170 -13.92 -47.97 -8.36
C TRP A 170 -14.26 -47.95 -6.87
N LYS A 171 -15.55 -48.02 -6.53
CA LYS A 171 -16.00 -48.22 -5.15
C LYS A 171 -16.35 -49.69 -4.92
N LEU A 172 -15.78 -50.27 -3.88
CA LEU A 172 -16.12 -51.62 -3.44
C LEU A 172 -17.49 -51.60 -2.74
N ASN A 173 -18.26 -52.68 -2.92
CA ASN A 173 -19.53 -52.89 -2.22
C ASN A 173 -19.35 -53.01 -0.72
#